data_AF-G3Q4D0-F1
#
_entry.id   AF-G3Q4D0-F1
#
_cell.length_a   1.000
_cell.length_b   1.000
_cell.length_c   1.000
_cell.angle_alpha   90.00
_cell.angle_beta   90.00
_cell.angle_gamma   90.00
#
_symmetry.space_group_name_H-M   'P 1'
#
loop_
_entity.id
_entity.type
_entity.pdbx_description
1 polymer ?
#
loop_
_entity_poly.entity_id
_entity_poly.type
_entity_poly.pdbx_seq_one_letter_code
_entity_poly.pdbx_strand_id
1 'polypeptide(L)'
;MPDVNPEMSTPHPQGAAIASGSNAVSDRAAKLPEADLKRETRRSPFKVPDSKSIIVLSERKGRKEEMHKFLALPIDEKTSRDARMVAMLRQELGEQEEEEMKNLRQVKSRTVLHQQTAIRSERKRAMMKQNQIPKESKHDLLAMERQKAVLEYSLNRKRSEIEEMDKAIMKEEEEQRRLEEFLETEKLRIKEILREREKKLVEARAFFERESKARQEKSAAIKKLTAEIGAVTSEFAKQQEVLIEYTRCRDLLWELSPPEWKEAQKAKALKVPSPENNDLQSEVSDPGRELPSSGGAGPSSACRDTLSTNTELDRDDSEYEDEPEMYFTDPQQLLDLVEDLTCKNLTLIQNSARVEETAKGLRHTMEETTQEIENEDKHLTLQIEDISTKINEEKARGNKLKQLVDLHVLLKKEDQDVMWDALVVKVAEVHRSCVGDRISNLSALQKVANIEKRLVTLLQDLENVDKESLEKMRKIKDSEKRSREREEKLREQEEKQKERMKRNLERSTADSKKVSGRKLMPRSKPFAQKVKVRNVDNTPAEDEMHSYLFTSDD
;
A
#
# COMPACT_ATOMS: atom_id res chain seq x y z
N MET A 1 -9.21 33.46 44.66
CA MET A 1 -8.97 34.56 43.71
C MET A 1 -7.88 34.10 42.75
N PRO A 2 -8.08 34.31 41.46
CA PRO A 2 -8.14 33.26 40.45
C PRO A 2 -6.86 33.31 39.56
N ASP A 3 -6.64 32.63 38.45
CA ASP A 3 -7.53 32.11 37.42
C ASP A 3 -6.69 31.32 36.38
N VAL A 4 -7.39 30.51 35.57
CA VAL A 4 -7.12 30.23 34.13
C VAL A 4 -6.04 29.18 33.73
N ASN A 5 -6.56 28.02 33.31
CA ASN A 5 -6.05 27.02 32.32
C ASN A 5 -5.73 27.67 30.94
N PRO A 6 -5.12 27.02 29.91
CA PRO A 6 -5.07 25.58 29.56
C PRO A 6 -3.67 25.12 29.04
N GLU A 7 -3.35 23.88 28.66
CA GLU A 7 -3.77 23.16 27.44
C GLU A 7 -2.93 21.85 27.28
N MET A 8 -3.48 20.87 26.56
CA MET A 8 -2.83 19.84 25.70
C MET A 8 -2.31 18.46 26.21
N SER A 9 -2.68 17.47 25.39
CA SER A 9 -1.98 16.23 24.98
C SER A 9 -2.28 14.86 25.65
N THR A 10 -3.09 14.09 24.91
CA THR A 10 -3.01 12.66 24.51
C THR A 10 -2.15 11.65 25.29
N PRO A 11 -2.59 10.36 25.32
CA PRO A 11 -1.89 9.39 24.47
C PRO A 11 -2.79 8.35 23.75
N HIS A 12 -2.22 7.83 22.66
CA HIS A 12 -2.72 6.83 21.71
C HIS A 12 -2.48 5.39 22.20
N PRO A 13 -3.26 4.39 21.74
CA PRO A 13 -2.69 3.06 21.51
C PRO A 13 -3.10 2.38 20.18
N GLN A 14 -2.14 1.57 19.69
CA GLN A 14 -2.24 0.32 18.92
C GLN A 14 -2.85 0.27 17.50
N GLY A 15 -2.11 -0.33 16.56
CA GLY A 15 -2.67 -0.90 15.33
C GLY A 15 -1.68 -1.27 14.20
N ALA A 16 -1.18 -2.52 14.26
CA ALA A 16 -0.93 -3.49 13.18
C ALA A 16 -0.23 -3.15 11.83
N ALA A 17 0.73 -4.04 11.53
CA ALA A 17 1.04 -4.72 10.26
C ALA A 17 1.67 -3.94 9.08
N ILE A 18 2.78 -4.49 8.55
CA ILE A 18 3.04 -4.92 7.15
C ILE A 18 4.53 -5.33 7.07
N ALA A 19 4.83 -6.55 6.60
CA ALA A 19 6.13 -6.87 5.99
C ALA A 19 6.09 -8.18 5.20
N SER A 20 6.43 -8.11 3.91
CA SER A 20 7.12 -9.10 3.05
C SER A 20 6.67 -8.84 1.60
N GLY A 21 7.51 -8.60 0.58
CA GLY A 21 8.95 -8.76 0.45
C GLY A 21 9.28 -9.73 -0.69
N SER A 22 10.02 -9.23 -1.70
CA SER A 22 10.71 -9.92 -2.82
C SER A 22 9.84 -10.40 -4.02
N ASN A 23 10.05 -9.91 -5.25
CA ASN A 23 11.18 -10.04 -6.19
C ASN A 23 11.41 -11.48 -6.70
N ALA A 24 11.08 -11.75 -7.97
CA ALA A 24 12.06 -11.93 -9.05
C ALA A 24 11.45 -12.58 -10.31
N VAL A 25 12.06 -12.22 -11.43
CA VAL A 25 11.79 -12.49 -12.85
C VAL A 25 12.06 -13.96 -13.24
N SER A 26 11.26 -14.58 -14.13
CA SER A 26 11.67 -14.96 -15.50
C SER A 26 10.78 -16.01 -16.19
N ASP A 27 10.48 -15.70 -17.46
CA ASP A 27 10.40 -16.54 -18.66
C ASP A 27 9.50 -17.78 -18.88
N ARG A 28 8.73 -17.64 -19.98
CA ARG A 28 8.63 -18.53 -21.17
C ARG A 28 7.70 -19.77 -21.16
N ALA A 29 6.59 -19.56 -21.89
CA ALA A 29 5.96 -20.40 -22.92
C ALA A 29 5.45 -21.83 -22.64
N ALA A 30 4.19 -22.01 -23.07
CA ALA A 30 3.60 -23.15 -23.78
C ALA A 30 2.58 -24.04 -23.04
N LYS A 31 1.40 -24.08 -23.69
CA LYS A 31 0.49 -25.22 -23.92
C LYS A 31 -0.68 -25.48 -22.95
N LEU A 32 -1.79 -25.82 -23.61
CA LEU A 32 -3.20 -25.99 -23.20
C LEU A 32 -3.42 -27.02 -22.07
N PRO A 33 -4.61 -27.04 -21.44
CA PRO A 33 -5.68 -27.89 -21.97
C PRO A 33 -7.10 -27.27 -21.94
N GLU A 34 -7.93 -27.77 -22.86
CA GLU A 34 -9.38 -27.60 -22.93
C GLU A 34 -10.11 -28.10 -21.66
N ALA A 35 -11.22 -27.45 -21.32
CA ALA A 35 -12.31 -28.09 -20.58
C ALA A 35 -13.66 -27.49 -21.03
N ASP A 36 -14.44 -28.36 -21.66
CA ASP A 36 -15.86 -28.22 -22.02
C ASP A 36 -16.73 -27.85 -20.81
N LEU A 37 -17.55 -26.80 -20.94
CA LEU A 37 -18.82 -26.68 -20.20
C LEU A 37 -19.90 -26.02 -21.07
N LYS A 38 -20.84 -26.87 -21.50
CA LYS A 38 -22.15 -26.53 -22.07
C LYS A 38 -22.91 -25.57 -21.14
N ARG A 39 -23.40 -24.44 -21.67
CA ARG A 39 -24.60 -23.76 -21.16
C ARG A 39 -25.49 -23.25 -22.28
N GLU A 40 -26.64 -23.90 -22.31
CA GLU A 40 -27.84 -23.66 -23.10
C GLU A 40 -28.48 -22.32 -22.70
N THR A 41 -28.48 -21.33 -23.59
CA THR A 41 -29.19 -20.06 -23.37
C THR A 41 -30.58 -20.13 -23.99
N ARG A 42 -31.57 -19.98 -23.10
CA ARG A 42 -33.00 -19.94 -23.40
C ARG A 42 -33.34 -18.77 -24.32
N ARG A 43 -34.13 -19.04 -25.36
CA ARG A 43 -34.69 -18.07 -26.32
C ARG A 43 -35.75 -17.19 -25.66
N SER A 44 -35.67 -15.88 -25.91
CA SER A 44 -36.63 -14.86 -25.50
C SER A 44 -37.86 -14.81 -26.45
N PRO A 45 -39.09 -14.52 -25.95
CA PRO A 45 -40.35 -14.75 -26.67
C PRO A 45 -40.77 -13.63 -27.63
N PHE A 46 -39.95 -12.61 -27.85
CA PHE A 46 -40.23 -11.56 -28.83
C PHE A 46 -39.11 -11.48 -29.88
N LYS A 47 -39.29 -12.21 -30.98
CA LYS A 47 -38.52 -12.03 -32.22
C LYS A 47 -39.49 -12.02 -33.39
N VAL A 48 -39.56 -10.88 -34.07
CA VAL A 48 -40.32 -10.69 -35.31
C VAL A 48 -39.68 -11.54 -36.42
N PRO A 49 -40.43 -12.26 -37.26
CA PRO A 49 -39.87 -13.05 -38.37
C PRO A 49 -39.11 -12.16 -39.36
N ASP A 50 -37.89 -12.56 -39.73
CA ASP A 50 -37.09 -11.90 -40.77
C ASP A 50 -37.77 -12.08 -42.13
N SER A 51 -38.30 -11.00 -42.67
CA SER A 51 -39.15 -10.92 -43.88
C SER A 51 -38.40 -11.20 -45.20
N LYS A 52 -37.34 -12.01 -45.20
CA LYS A 52 -36.43 -12.19 -46.33
C LYS A 52 -36.29 -13.63 -46.85
N SER A 53 -37.03 -14.61 -46.33
CA SER A 53 -36.84 -16.01 -46.73
C SER A 53 -37.73 -16.51 -47.88
N ILE A 54 -38.75 -15.77 -48.32
CA ILE A 54 -39.72 -16.26 -49.33
C ILE A 54 -39.42 -15.73 -50.75
N ILE A 55 -38.81 -14.56 -50.90
CA ILE A 55 -38.51 -13.98 -52.23
C ILE A 55 -37.16 -14.46 -52.79
N VAL A 56 -36.23 -14.90 -51.93
CA VAL A 56 -34.87 -15.27 -52.35
C VAL A 56 -34.77 -16.67 -52.98
N LEU A 57 -35.75 -17.55 -52.76
CA LEU A 57 -35.74 -18.91 -53.32
C LEU A 57 -36.31 -19.00 -54.75
N SER A 58 -37.26 -18.15 -55.14
CA SER A 58 -37.77 -18.10 -56.52
C SER A 58 -36.76 -17.45 -57.45
N GLU A 59 -36.12 -16.36 -57.04
CA GLU A 59 -35.07 -15.69 -57.83
C GLU A 59 -33.80 -16.55 -58.00
N ARG A 60 -33.44 -17.37 -57.02
CA ARG A 60 -32.27 -18.25 -57.10
C ARG A 60 -32.44 -19.40 -58.10
N LYS A 61 -33.66 -19.83 -58.39
CA LYS A 61 -33.91 -20.89 -59.39
C LYS A 61 -33.79 -20.33 -60.81
N GLY A 62 -34.36 -19.14 -61.06
CA GLY A 62 -34.20 -18.42 -62.34
C GLY A 62 -32.76 -18.03 -62.65
N ARG A 63 -32.01 -17.50 -61.67
CA ARG A 63 -30.59 -17.13 -61.87
C ARG A 63 -29.67 -18.31 -62.19
N LYS A 64 -30.01 -19.53 -61.73
CA LYS A 64 -29.23 -20.74 -62.08
C LYS A 64 -29.44 -21.14 -63.53
N GLU A 65 -30.68 -21.06 -64.02
CA GLU A 65 -31.03 -21.34 -65.42
C GLU A 65 -30.45 -20.29 -66.37
N GLU A 66 -30.50 -19.01 -65.99
CA GLU A 66 -29.81 -17.93 -66.70
C GLU A 66 -28.29 -18.16 -66.73
N MET A 67 -27.67 -18.49 -65.60
CA MET A 67 -26.22 -18.72 -65.52
C MET A 67 -25.77 -19.94 -66.35
N HIS A 68 -26.59 -20.99 -66.45
CA HIS A 68 -26.34 -22.11 -67.36
C HIS A 68 -26.41 -21.69 -68.84
N LYS A 69 -27.33 -20.79 -69.22
CA LYS A 69 -27.37 -20.19 -70.57
C LYS A 69 -26.16 -19.26 -70.83
N PHE A 70 -25.71 -18.49 -69.84
CA PHE A 70 -24.53 -17.63 -69.92
C PHE A 70 -23.20 -18.40 -70.08
N LEU A 71 -23.09 -19.57 -69.45
CA LEU A 71 -21.89 -20.40 -69.56
C LEU A 71 -21.73 -21.07 -70.93
N ALA A 72 -22.83 -21.28 -71.65
CA ALA A 72 -22.86 -21.88 -72.98
C ALA A 72 -22.43 -20.93 -74.12
N LEU A 73 -22.30 -19.62 -73.86
CA LEU A 73 -21.86 -18.65 -74.88
C LEU A 73 -20.34 -18.69 -75.11
N PRO A 74 -19.87 -18.52 -76.36
CA PRO A 74 -18.46 -18.31 -76.70
C PRO A 74 -17.82 -17.12 -75.93
N ILE A 75 -16.50 -17.16 -75.75
CA ILE A 75 -15.76 -16.26 -74.84
C ILE A 75 -15.75 -14.80 -75.34
N ASP A 76 -15.80 -14.60 -76.65
CA ASP A 76 -15.80 -13.30 -77.33
C ASP A 76 -17.05 -12.45 -77.08
N GLU A 77 -18.21 -13.08 -76.83
CA GLU A 77 -19.49 -12.38 -76.60
C GLU A 77 -19.69 -11.91 -75.14
N LYS A 78 -18.76 -12.24 -74.22
CA LYS A 78 -18.91 -11.98 -72.78
C LYS A 78 -18.42 -10.61 -72.30
N THR A 79 -17.78 -9.82 -73.17
CA THR A 79 -16.98 -8.65 -72.75
C THR A 79 -17.74 -7.31 -72.71
N SER A 80 -18.89 -7.16 -73.40
CA SER A 80 -19.62 -5.89 -73.45
C SER A 80 -21.14 -6.03 -73.21
N ARG A 81 -21.76 -5.01 -72.58
CA ARG A 81 -23.21 -5.01 -72.28
C ARG A 81 -24.07 -4.95 -73.55
N ASP A 82 -23.57 -4.31 -74.59
CA ASP A 82 -24.27 -4.21 -75.88
C ASP A 82 -24.20 -5.53 -76.66
N ALA A 83 -23.07 -6.24 -76.60
CA ALA A 83 -22.95 -7.60 -77.14
C ALA A 83 -23.92 -8.58 -76.45
N ARG A 84 -24.15 -8.41 -75.13
CA ARG A 84 -25.13 -9.20 -74.35
C ARG A 84 -26.58 -8.93 -74.77
N MET A 85 -26.95 -7.68 -75.01
CA MET A 85 -28.27 -7.32 -75.53
C MET A 85 -28.50 -7.87 -76.94
N VAL A 86 -27.49 -7.80 -77.80
CA VAL A 86 -27.56 -8.32 -79.18
C VAL A 86 -27.61 -9.85 -79.23
N ALA A 87 -26.90 -10.56 -78.34
CA ALA A 87 -26.92 -12.01 -78.26
C ALA A 87 -28.26 -12.56 -77.71
N MET A 88 -28.86 -11.89 -76.70
CA MET A 88 -30.20 -12.28 -76.22
C MET A 88 -31.28 -12.02 -77.29
N LEU A 89 -31.22 -10.88 -77.99
CA LEU A 89 -32.10 -10.61 -79.13
C LEU A 89 -31.91 -11.61 -80.27
N ARG A 90 -30.67 -12.05 -80.55
CA ARG A 90 -30.39 -13.12 -81.54
C ARG A 90 -30.91 -14.49 -81.11
N GLN A 91 -30.91 -14.80 -79.82
CA GLN A 91 -31.42 -16.06 -79.30
C GLN A 91 -32.96 -16.08 -79.25
N GLU A 92 -33.60 -14.94 -78.96
CA GLU A 92 -35.06 -14.77 -79.04
C GLU A 92 -35.57 -14.71 -80.48
N LEU A 93 -34.76 -14.26 -81.44
CA LEU A 93 -35.04 -14.36 -82.89
C LEU A 93 -34.63 -15.71 -83.50
N GLY A 94 -33.94 -16.56 -82.72
CA GLY A 94 -33.36 -17.84 -83.16
C GLY A 94 -34.34 -19.01 -83.27
N GLU A 95 -35.63 -18.83 -82.93
CA GLU A 95 -36.68 -19.85 -83.10
C GLU A 95 -37.73 -19.49 -84.18
N GLN A 96 -37.51 -18.41 -84.95
CA GLN A 96 -38.36 -18.08 -86.11
C GLN A 96 -37.63 -17.88 -87.44
N GLU A 97 -36.30 -17.89 -87.50
CA GLU A 97 -35.57 -17.62 -88.75
C GLU A 97 -34.91 -18.83 -89.45
N GLU A 98 -35.04 -20.07 -88.95
CA GLU A 98 -34.51 -21.26 -89.64
C GLU A 98 -35.50 -21.99 -90.59
N GLU A 99 -36.80 -21.68 -90.56
CA GLU A 99 -37.80 -22.25 -91.48
C GLU A 99 -38.18 -21.31 -92.65
N GLU A 100 -37.99 -19.99 -92.55
CA GLU A 100 -38.29 -19.06 -93.65
C GLU A 100 -37.08 -18.65 -94.51
N MET A 101 -35.84 -18.89 -94.07
CA MET A 101 -34.63 -18.54 -94.84
C MET A 101 -34.12 -19.63 -95.79
N LYS A 102 -34.80 -20.80 -95.87
CA LYS A 102 -34.57 -21.85 -96.89
C LYS A 102 -35.53 -21.79 -98.08
N ASN A 103 -36.62 -21.04 -98.02
CA ASN A 103 -37.55 -20.86 -99.14
C ASN A 103 -37.38 -19.55 -99.94
N LEU A 104 -36.38 -18.70 -99.60
CA LEU A 104 -36.12 -17.45 -100.32
C LEU A 104 -34.70 -17.32 -100.91
N ARG A 105 -33.93 -18.41 -100.96
CA ARG A 105 -32.65 -18.51 -101.70
C ARG A 105 -32.66 -19.50 -102.87
N GLN A 106 -33.83 -20.03 -103.22
CA GLN A 106 -34.03 -20.86 -104.43
C GLN A 106 -35.06 -20.26 -105.40
N VAL A 107 -35.29 -18.95 -105.40
CA VAL A 107 -36.06 -18.25 -106.46
C VAL A 107 -35.46 -16.87 -106.75
N LYS A 108 -34.14 -16.77 -106.93
CA LYS A 108 -33.47 -15.54 -107.41
C LYS A 108 -32.27 -15.88 -108.29
N SER A 109 -32.54 -16.63 -109.37
CA SER A 109 -31.71 -16.67 -110.57
C SER A 109 -32.54 -17.34 -111.67
N ARG A 110 -32.86 -16.57 -112.73
CA ARG A 110 -33.93 -16.74 -113.73
C ARG A 110 -35.28 -16.19 -113.30
N THR A 111 -35.57 -14.95 -113.74
CA THR A 111 -36.72 -14.57 -114.59
C THR A 111 -36.89 -13.04 -114.56
N VAL A 112 -35.90 -12.27 -115.04
CA VAL A 112 -36.08 -10.84 -115.38
C VAL A 112 -35.56 -10.55 -116.81
N LEU A 113 -35.47 -11.60 -117.63
CA LEU A 113 -35.24 -11.49 -119.08
C LEU A 113 -36.26 -12.35 -119.85
N HIS A 114 -37.54 -12.27 -119.47
CA HIS A 114 -38.63 -12.86 -120.25
C HIS A 114 -40.04 -12.24 -120.09
N GLN A 115 -40.22 -11.15 -119.34
CA GLN A 115 -41.52 -10.45 -119.27
C GLN A 115 -41.58 -9.12 -120.05
N GLN A 116 -40.44 -8.57 -120.47
CA GLN A 116 -40.44 -7.43 -121.39
C GLN A 116 -40.71 -7.86 -122.86
N THR A 117 -40.55 -9.15 -123.18
CA THR A 117 -40.87 -9.77 -124.49
C THR A 117 -42.29 -10.35 -124.55
N ALA A 118 -42.91 -10.66 -123.40
CA ALA A 118 -44.33 -11.04 -123.31
C ALA A 118 -45.25 -9.81 -123.53
N ILE A 119 -44.97 -8.68 -122.87
CA ILE A 119 -45.75 -7.44 -123.02
C ILE A 119 -45.59 -6.84 -124.44
N ARG A 120 -44.43 -7.02 -125.09
CA ARG A 120 -44.20 -6.57 -126.48
C ARG A 120 -44.84 -7.50 -127.53
N SER A 121 -44.96 -8.80 -127.25
CA SER A 121 -45.63 -9.77 -128.13
C SER A 121 -47.16 -9.79 -127.92
N GLU A 122 -47.65 -9.41 -126.74
CA GLU A 122 -49.07 -9.11 -126.48
C GLU A 122 -49.47 -7.76 -127.09
N ARG A 123 -48.62 -6.72 -127.01
CA ARG A 123 -48.89 -5.44 -127.70
C ARG A 123 -48.86 -5.58 -129.24
N LYS A 124 -48.04 -6.47 -129.80
CA LYS A 124 -48.08 -6.84 -131.24
C LYS A 124 -49.26 -7.75 -131.62
N ARG A 125 -49.69 -8.69 -130.76
CA ARG A 125 -50.93 -9.48 -130.98
C ARG A 125 -52.21 -8.67 -130.79
N ALA A 126 -52.20 -7.65 -129.93
CA ALA A 126 -53.29 -6.69 -129.76
C ALA A 126 -53.40 -5.74 -130.95
N MET A 127 -52.28 -5.30 -131.54
CA MET A 127 -52.28 -4.48 -132.76
C MET A 127 -52.67 -5.25 -134.04
N MET A 128 -52.43 -6.58 -134.14
CA MET A 128 -52.92 -7.40 -135.27
C MET A 128 -54.34 -7.97 -135.08
N LYS A 129 -54.93 -7.84 -133.88
CA LYS A 129 -56.34 -8.20 -133.59
C LYS A 129 -57.28 -6.98 -133.57
N GLN A 130 -56.80 -5.81 -134.01
CA GLN A 130 -57.58 -4.58 -134.08
C GLN A 130 -58.15 -4.28 -135.48
N ASN A 131 -58.34 -5.31 -136.33
CA ASN A 131 -58.94 -5.22 -137.67
C ASN A 131 -60.05 -6.26 -137.89
N GLN A 132 -60.85 -6.52 -136.86
CA GLN A 132 -62.22 -6.99 -137.02
C GLN A 132 -63.07 -6.07 -136.16
N ILE A 133 -63.61 -5.02 -136.77
CA ILE A 133 -64.72 -4.26 -136.21
C ILE A 133 -65.96 -5.09 -136.57
N PRO A 134 -66.50 -5.97 -135.70
CA PRO A 134 -67.92 -6.22 -135.80
C PRO A 134 -68.57 -4.84 -135.64
N LYS A 135 -69.66 -4.56 -136.34
CA LYS A 135 -70.42 -3.34 -136.11
C LYS A 135 -70.88 -3.36 -134.65
N GLU A 136 -70.06 -2.83 -133.75
CA GLU A 136 -70.38 -2.70 -132.33
C GLU A 136 -71.65 -1.87 -132.28
N SER A 137 -72.67 -2.42 -131.64
CA SER A 137 -73.93 -1.72 -131.45
C SER A 137 -73.58 -0.37 -130.82
N LYS A 138 -74.18 0.73 -131.28
CA LYS A 138 -73.92 2.07 -130.70
C LYS A 138 -73.99 2.07 -129.17
N HIS A 139 -74.79 1.15 -128.61
CA HIS A 139 -74.93 0.90 -127.19
C HIS A 139 -73.66 0.36 -126.49
N ASP A 140 -72.84 -0.46 -127.15
CA ASP A 140 -71.62 -1.05 -126.58
C ASP A 140 -70.48 -0.03 -126.51
N LEU A 141 -70.31 0.80 -127.55
CA LEU A 141 -69.39 1.94 -127.51
C LEU A 141 -69.78 2.95 -126.43
N LEU A 142 -71.07 3.27 -126.31
CA LEU A 142 -71.59 4.11 -125.22
C LEU A 142 -71.38 3.46 -123.84
N ALA A 143 -71.49 2.13 -123.73
CA ALA A 143 -71.21 1.40 -122.49
C ALA A 143 -69.72 1.41 -122.14
N MET A 144 -68.83 1.25 -123.12
CA MET A 144 -67.37 1.35 -122.93
C MET A 144 -66.94 2.77 -122.58
N GLU A 145 -67.50 3.80 -123.21
CA GLU A 145 -67.26 5.20 -122.87
C GLU A 145 -67.74 5.53 -121.44
N ARG A 146 -68.92 5.01 -121.05
CA ARG A 146 -69.42 5.12 -119.66
C ARG A 146 -68.51 4.38 -118.67
N GLN A 147 -68.09 3.16 -118.98
CA GLN A 147 -67.16 2.39 -118.14
C GLN A 147 -65.80 3.11 -118.02
N LYS A 148 -65.30 3.67 -119.12
CA LYS A 148 -64.10 4.51 -119.14
C LYS A 148 -64.28 5.74 -118.24
N ALA A 149 -65.39 6.46 -118.33
CA ALA A 149 -65.67 7.61 -117.48
C ALA A 149 -65.79 7.24 -115.98
N VAL A 150 -66.38 6.09 -115.65
CA VAL A 150 -66.45 5.58 -114.26
C VAL A 150 -65.07 5.22 -113.72
N LEU A 151 -64.24 4.55 -114.53
CA LEU A 151 -62.86 4.23 -114.16
C LEU A 151 -62.03 5.51 -114.01
N GLU A 152 -62.18 6.48 -114.91
CA GLU A 152 -61.53 7.80 -114.83
C GLU A 152 -61.95 8.55 -113.56
N TYR A 153 -63.23 8.56 -113.20
CA TYR A 153 -63.71 9.13 -111.93
C TYR A 153 -63.14 8.41 -110.71
N SER A 154 -63.11 7.07 -110.71
CA SER A 154 -62.52 6.26 -109.64
C SER A 154 -61.02 6.52 -109.48
N LEU A 155 -60.30 6.62 -110.60
CA LEU A 155 -58.88 6.94 -110.65
C LEU A 155 -58.63 8.37 -110.13
N ASN A 156 -59.42 9.35 -110.56
CA ASN A 156 -59.33 10.71 -110.05
C ASN A 156 -59.64 10.79 -108.55
N ARG A 157 -60.63 10.04 -108.06
CA ARG A 157 -60.92 9.94 -106.62
C ARG A 157 -59.72 9.38 -105.84
N LYS A 158 -59.09 8.33 -106.36
CA LYS A 158 -57.89 7.73 -105.76
C LYS A 158 -56.69 8.67 -105.83
N ARG A 159 -56.53 9.44 -106.90
CA ARG A 159 -55.50 10.49 -107.01
C ARG A 159 -55.71 11.59 -105.97
N SER A 160 -56.92 12.13 -105.82
CA SER A 160 -57.20 13.13 -104.79
C SER A 160 -57.03 12.58 -103.37
N GLU A 161 -57.38 11.32 -103.12
CA GLU A 161 -57.12 10.65 -101.83
C GLU A 161 -55.62 10.49 -101.56
N ILE A 162 -54.82 10.12 -102.58
CA ILE A 162 -53.36 10.08 -102.50
C ILE A 162 -52.81 11.48 -102.22
N GLU A 163 -53.28 12.52 -102.93
CA GLU A 163 -52.85 13.90 -102.72
C GLU A 163 -53.13 14.40 -101.28
N GLU A 164 -54.27 14.02 -100.69
CA GLU A 164 -54.57 14.37 -99.29
C GLU A 164 -53.71 13.58 -98.30
N MET A 165 -53.44 12.30 -98.55
CA MET A 165 -52.51 11.50 -97.74
C MET A 165 -51.08 12.04 -97.84
N ASP A 166 -50.63 12.42 -99.04
CA ASP A 166 -49.32 13.03 -99.25
C ASP A 166 -49.22 14.35 -98.49
N LYS A 167 -50.27 15.20 -98.47
CA LYS A 167 -50.30 16.40 -97.62
C LYS A 167 -50.24 16.09 -96.13
N ALA A 168 -50.89 15.02 -95.68
CA ALA A 168 -50.84 14.59 -94.28
C ALA A 168 -49.45 14.06 -93.90
N ILE A 169 -48.83 13.26 -94.77
CA ILE A 169 -47.45 12.78 -94.62
C ILE A 169 -46.50 13.97 -94.56
N MET A 170 -46.61 14.94 -95.48
CA MET A 170 -45.75 16.13 -95.48
C MET A 170 -45.85 16.92 -94.16
N LYS A 171 -47.06 17.10 -93.60
CA LYS A 171 -47.24 17.78 -92.31
C LYS A 171 -46.61 17.01 -91.15
N GLU A 172 -46.82 15.70 -91.10
CA GLU A 172 -46.22 14.82 -90.08
C GLU A 172 -44.69 14.81 -90.20
N GLU A 173 -44.15 14.73 -91.41
CA GLU A 173 -42.70 14.79 -91.67
C GLU A 173 -42.11 16.15 -91.25
N GLU A 174 -42.82 17.25 -91.46
CA GLU A 174 -42.42 18.58 -90.97
C GLU A 174 -42.44 18.65 -89.44
N GLU A 175 -43.45 18.10 -88.78
CA GLU A 175 -43.53 18.05 -87.31
C GLU A 175 -42.44 17.17 -86.71
N GLN A 176 -42.19 16.00 -87.30
CA GLN A 176 -41.09 15.12 -86.92
C GLN A 176 -39.74 15.82 -87.08
N ARG A 177 -39.52 16.50 -88.22
CA ARG A 177 -38.29 17.28 -88.45
C ARG A 177 -38.09 18.35 -87.37
N ARG A 178 -39.14 19.08 -86.98
CA ARG A 178 -39.06 20.08 -85.90
C ARG A 178 -38.71 19.46 -84.56
N LEU A 179 -39.29 18.30 -84.23
CA LEU A 179 -38.98 17.57 -82.99
C LEU A 179 -37.56 17.01 -82.99
N GLU A 180 -37.09 16.49 -84.13
CA GLU A 180 -35.72 16.02 -84.30
C GLU A 180 -34.72 17.16 -84.14
N GLU A 181 -34.97 18.31 -84.77
CA GLU A 181 -34.19 19.53 -84.59
C GLU A 181 -34.17 19.95 -83.12
N PHE A 182 -35.32 19.98 -82.45
CA PHE A 182 -35.41 20.31 -81.03
C PHE A 182 -34.60 19.33 -80.16
N LEU A 183 -34.76 18.02 -80.37
CA LEU A 183 -33.99 17.01 -79.64
C LEU A 183 -32.49 17.14 -79.89
N GLU A 184 -32.06 17.47 -81.11
CA GLU A 184 -30.65 17.68 -81.39
C GLU A 184 -30.11 18.95 -80.71
N THR A 185 -30.89 20.04 -80.68
CA THR A 185 -30.52 21.24 -79.91
C THR A 185 -30.40 20.97 -78.41
N GLU A 186 -31.34 20.21 -77.83
CA GLU A 186 -31.29 19.85 -76.41
C GLU A 186 -30.16 18.87 -76.09
N LYS A 187 -29.85 17.91 -76.98
CA LYS A 187 -28.65 17.06 -76.83
C LYS A 187 -27.38 17.88 -76.81
N LEU A 188 -27.25 18.87 -77.68
CA LEU A 188 -26.09 19.78 -77.70
C LEU A 188 -26.04 20.62 -76.41
N ARG A 189 -27.18 21.13 -75.96
CA ARG A 189 -27.29 21.89 -74.70
C ARG A 189 -26.86 21.06 -73.49
N ILE A 190 -27.32 19.80 -73.39
CA ILE A 190 -26.94 18.89 -72.31
C ILE A 190 -25.43 18.61 -72.36
N LYS A 191 -24.87 18.34 -73.55
CA LYS A 191 -23.42 18.16 -73.71
C LYS A 191 -22.64 19.38 -73.24
N GLU A 192 -23.12 20.58 -73.54
CA GLU A 192 -22.47 21.81 -73.11
C GLU A 192 -22.53 22.00 -71.59
N ILE A 193 -23.68 21.75 -70.96
CA ILE A 193 -23.82 21.78 -69.50
C ILE A 193 -22.89 20.76 -68.84
N LEU A 194 -22.74 19.55 -69.41
CA LEU A 194 -21.83 18.54 -68.88
C LEU A 194 -20.37 19.00 -68.99
N ARG A 195 -19.95 19.55 -70.13
CA ARG A 195 -18.60 20.12 -70.28
C ARG A 195 -18.34 21.25 -69.30
N GLU A 196 -19.30 22.14 -69.10
CA GLU A 196 -19.16 23.27 -68.19
C GLU A 196 -19.07 22.79 -66.72
N ARG A 197 -19.85 21.76 -66.35
CA ARG A 197 -19.76 21.12 -65.04
C ARG A 197 -18.43 20.38 -64.85
N GLU A 198 -17.97 19.63 -65.84
CA GLU A 198 -16.66 18.96 -65.79
C GLU A 198 -15.54 19.97 -65.65
N LYS A 199 -15.57 21.07 -66.40
CA LYS A 199 -14.63 22.19 -66.27
C LYS A 199 -14.65 22.77 -64.85
N LYS A 200 -15.83 23.08 -64.30
CA LYS A 200 -15.98 23.57 -62.92
C LYS A 200 -15.47 22.57 -61.88
N LEU A 201 -15.70 21.26 -62.08
CA LEU A 201 -15.20 20.21 -61.20
C LEU A 201 -13.67 20.06 -61.26
N VAL A 202 -13.09 20.21 -62.44
CA VAL A 202 -11.63 20.20 -62.62
C VAL A 202 -11.01 21.46 -62.01
N GLU A 203 -11.61 22.63 -62.22
CA GLU A 203 -11.19 23.89 -61.59
C GLU A 203 -11.25 23.83 -60.07
N ALA A 204 -12.33 23.29 -59.49
CA ALA A 204 -12.48 23.09 -58.05
C ALA A 204 -11.44 22.10 -57.49
N ARG A 205 -11.17 21.00 -58.20
CA ARG A 205 -10.11 20.05 -57.82
C ARG A 205 -8.73 20.68 -57.87
N ALA A 206 -8.41 21.40 -58.95
CA ALA A 206 -7.15 22.11 -59.09
C ALA A 206 -6.99 23.18 -58.00
N PHE A 207 -8.07 23.88 -57.62
CA PHE A 207 -8.05 24.83 -56.51
C PHE A 207 -7.75 24.12 -55.17
N PHE A 208 -8.46 23.03 -54.86
CA PHE A 208 -8.21 22.26 -53.64
C PHE A 208 -6.79 21.67 -53.57
N GLU A 209 -6.26 21.17 -54.69
CA GLU A 209 -4.89 20.66 -54.77
C GLU A 209 -3.86 21.76 -54.55
N ARG A 210 -4.06 22.96 -55.13
CA ARG A 210 -3.19 24.11 -54.89
C ARG A 210 -3.21 24.54 -53.42
N GLU A 211 -4.40 24.64 -52.81
CA GLU A 211 -4.54 24.98 -51.38
C GLU A 211 -3.92 23.90 -50.47
N SER A 212 -4.09 22.62 -50.80
CA SER A 212 -3.49 21.51 -50.06
C SER A 212 -1.97 21.52 -50.15
N LYS A 213 -1.40 21.78 -51.34
CA LYS A 213 0.04 21.97 -51.54
C LYS A 213 0.56 23.16 -50.75
N ALA A 214 -0.09 24.32 -50.84
CA ALA A 214 0.28 25.52 -50.09
C ALA A 214 0.21 25.28 -48.56
N ARG A 215 -0.79 24.54 -48.07
CA ARG A 215 -0.87 24.14 -46.66
C ARG A 215 0.27 23.19 -46.28
N GLN A 216 0.58 22.22 -47.14
CA GLN A 216 1.67 21.27 -46.90
C GLN A 216 3.02 22.00 -46.87
N GLU A 217 3.28 22.91 -47.80
CA GLU A 217 4.47 23.77 -47.83
C GLU A 217 4.59 24.63 -46.57
N LYS A 218 3.51 25.31 -46.14
CA LYS A 218 3.48 26.05 -44.87
C LYS A 218 3.74 25.13 -43.67
N SER A 219 3.14 23.94 -43.63
CA SER A 219 3.38 22.99 -42.54
C SER A 219 4.82 22.46 -42.51
N ALA A 220 5.45 22.30 -43.67
CA ALA A 220 6.86 21.93 -43.79
C ALA A 220 7.76 23.09 -43.33
N ALA A 221 7.44 24.32 -43.70
CA ALA A 221 8.14 25.52 -43.21
C ALA A 221 8.03 25.68 -41.69
N ILE A 222 6.84 25.48 -41.10
CA ILE A 222 6.66 25.47 -39.64
C ILE A 222 7.54 24.40 -39.01
N LYS A 223 7.53 23.15 -39.51
CA LYS A 223 8.39 22.09 -38.99
C LYS A 223 9.88 22.43 -39.07
N LYS A 224 10.32 23.06 -40.16
CA LYS A 224 11.70 23.53 -40.33
C LYS A 224 12.04 24.61 -39.31
N LEU A 225 11.19 25.63 -39.16
CA LEU A 225 11.37 26.69 -38.18
C LEU A 225 11.34 26.15 -36.74
N THR A 226 10.45 25.20 -36.42
CA THR A 226 10.43 24.54 -35.10
C THR A 226 11.73 23.77 -34.83
N ALA A 227 12.29 23.09 -35.85
CA ALA A 227 13.58 22.43 -35.73
C ALA A 227 14.73 23.43 -35.54
N GLU A 228 14.71 24.55 -36.27
CA GLU A 228 15.69 25.64 -36.11
C GLU A 228 15.60 26.29 -34.73
N ILE A 229 14.39 26.56 -34.22
CA ILE A 229 14.19 27.03 -32.84
C ILE A 229 14.76 26.02 -31.85
N GLY A 230 14.47 24.73 -32.03
CA GLY A 230 15.01 23.67 -31.17
C GLY A 230 16.55 23.59 -31.21
N ALA A 231 17.16 23.82 -32.38
CA ALA A 231 18.61 23.89 -32.51
C ALA A 231 19.19 25.10 -31.75
N VAL A 232 18.63 26.29 -31.98
CA VAL A 232 19.06 27.54 -31.32
C VAL A 232 18.86 27.46 -29.81
N THR A 233 17.75 26.91 -29.32
CA THR A 233 17.54 26.75 -27.86
C THR A 233 18.53 25.76 -27.25
N SER A 234 18.90 24.69 -27.98
CA SER A 234 19.93 23.77 -27.53
C SER A 234 21.32 24.39 -27.52
N GLU A 235 21.64 25.26 -28.49
CA GLU A 235 22.89 26.02 -28.51
C GLU A 235 22.93 27.07 -27.40
N PHE A 236 21.83 27.77 -27.16
CA PHE A 236 21.69 28.69 -26.03
C PHE A 236 21.88 27.98 -24.69
N ALA A 237 21.30 26.80 -24.50
CA ALA A 237 21.50 26.02 -23.28
C ALA A 237 22.98 25.63 -23.07
N LYS A 238 23.68 25.21 -24.14
CA LYS A 238 25.13 24.94 -24.07
C LYS A 238 25.92 26.18 -23.69
N GLN A 239 25.61 27.34 -24.29
CA GLN A 239 26.25 28.60 -23.95
C GLN A 239 25.96 29.01 -22.51
N GLN A 240 24.74 28.78 -22.02
CA GLN A 240 24.36 29.04 -20.64
C GLN A 240 25.11 28.13 -19.65
N GLU A 241 25.29 26.85 -19.96
CA GLU A 241 26.11 25.93 -19.16
C GLU A 241 27.56 26.42 -19.07
N VAL A 242 28.15 26.79 -20.21
CA VAL A 242 29.50 27.37 -20.28
C VAL A 242 29.60 28.67 -19.47
N LEU A 243 28.58 29.53 -19.52
CA LEU A 243 28.53 30.75 -18.71
C LEU A 243 28.49 30.43 -17.22
N ILE A 244 27.69 29.44 -16.81
CA ILE A 244 27.64 28.97 -15.41
C ILE A 244 29.02 28.48 -14.96
N GLU A 245 29.72 27.69 -15.79
CA GLU A 245 31.08 27.23 -15.50
C GLU A 245 32.04 28.42 -15.31
N TYR A 246 32.01 29.41 -16.21
CA TYR A 246 32.84 30.62 -16.06
C TYR A 246 32.49 31.43 -14.81
N THR A 247 31.20 31.57 -14.46
CA THR A 247 30.82 32.26 -13.21
C THR A 247 31.32 31.52 -11.98
N ARG A 248 31.25 30.18 -11.98
CA ARG A 248 31.81 29.37 -10.89
C ARG A 248 33.33 29.49 -10.80
N CYS A 249 34.02 29.48 -11.93
CA CYS A 249 35.47 29.71 -11.98
C CYS A 249 35.83 31.11 -11.47
N ARG A 250 35.08 32.15 -11.87
CA ARG A 250 35.25 33.52 -11.37
C ARG A 250 35.07 33.58 -9.86
N ASP A 251 33.99 32.98 -9.34
CA ASP A 251 33.68 33.00 -7.91
C ASP A 251 34.73 32.22 -7.11
N LEU A 252 35.24 31.10 -7.63
CA LEU A 252 36.36 30.35 -7.04
C LEU A 252 37.65 31.19 -7.02
N LEU A 253 38.00 31.85 -8.13
CA LEU A 253 39.18 32.72 -8.20
C LEU A 253 39.05 33.87 -7.20
N TRP A 254 37.85 34.44 -7.06
CA TRP A 254 37.56 35.41 -6.03
C TRP A 254 37.79 34.79 -4.65
N GLU A 255 37.20 33.67 -4.30
CA GLU A 255 37.36 33.01 -2.99
C GLU A 255 38.82 32.69 -2.64
N LEU A 256 39.62 32.22 -3.60
CA LEU A 256 41.03 31.87 -3.40
C LEU A 256 41.96 33.09 -3.34
N SER A 257 41.52 34.25 -3.82
CA SER A 257 42.31 35.49 -3.75
C SER A 257 42.52 35.91 -2.28
N PRO A 258 43.72 36.38 -1.88
CA PRO A 258 44.00 36.80 -0.51
C PRO A 258 43.04 37.88 0.00
N PRO A 259 42.71 37.87 1.31
CA PRO A 259 41.79 38.85 1.92
C PRO A 259 42.31 40.29 1.78
N GLU A 260 43.62 40.49 1.92
CA GLU A 260 44.26 41.80 1.76
C GLU A 260 44.05 42.39 0.35
N TRP A 261 44.12 41.52 -0.68
CA TRP A 261 43.88 41.92 -2.06
C TRP A 261 42.39 42.21 -2.33
N LYS A 262 41.48 41.39 -1.79
CA LYS A 262 40.03 41.63 -1.87
C LYS A 262 39.62 42.96 -1.23
N GLU A 263 40.19 43.27 -0.07
CA GLU A 263 39.93 44.51 0.64
C GLU A 263 40.46 45.72 -0.11
N ALA A 264 41.66 45.61 -0.70
CA ALA A 264 42.21 46.64 -1.58
C ALA A 264 41.31 46.87 -2.81
N GLN A 265 40.77 45.82 -3.44
CA GLN A 265 39.84 45.95 -4.57
C GLN A 265 38.51 46.62 -4.17
N LYS A 266 37.94 46.23 -3.03
CA LYS A 266 36.74 46.91 -2.49
C LYS A 266 37.01 48.38 -2.16
N ALA A 267 38.18 48.70 -1.62
CA ALA A 267 38.59 50.07 -1.32
C ALA A 267 38.88 50.91 -2.58
N LYS A 268 39.36 50.28 -3.67
CA LYS A 268 39.48 50.90 -5.00
C LYS A 268 38.09 51.20 -5.58
N ALA A 269 37.14 50.25 -5.51
CA ALA A 269 35.77 50.44 -5.96
C ALA A 269 35.03 51.55 -5.18
N LEU A 270 35.30 51.70 -3.87
CA LEU A 270 34.76 52.79 -3.05
C LEU A 270 35.43 54.16 -3.31
N LYS A 271 36.56 54.20 -4.01
CA LYS A 271 37.33 55.44 -4.30
C LYS A 271 37.02 56.07 -5.65
N VAL A 272 36.14 55.48 -6.47
CA VAL A 272 35.68 56.09 -7.73
C VAL A 272 34.78 57.30 -7.39
N PRO A 273 35.17 58.54 -7.73
CA PRO A 273 34.32 59.72 -7.54
C PRO A 273 33.24 59.76 -8.63
N SER A 274 31.97 59.72 -8.22
CA SER A 274 30.84 60.12 -9.07
C SER A 274 31.02 61.59 -9.51
N PRO A 275 31.02 61.92 -10.83
CA PRO A 275 31.00 63.31 -11.26
C PRO A 275 29.56 63.84 -11.18
N GLU A 276 29.27 64.61 -10.13
CA GLU A 276 28.11 65.50 -10.10
C GLU A 276 28.42 66.83 -10.81
N ASN A 277 27.45 67.26 -11.65
CA ASN A 277 27.07 68.61 -12.08
C ASN A 277 27.65 69.19 -13.40
N ASN A 278 26.78 69.36 -14.41
CA ASN A 278 26.16 70.67 -14.74
C ASN A 278 25.20 70.61 -15.96
N ASP A 279 23.94 71.01 -15.71
CA ASP A 279 23.21 72.08 -16.40
C ASP A 279 23.11 72.13 -17.95
N LEU A 280 21.89 71.96 -18.49
CA LEU A 280 21.14 72.97 -19.30
C LEU A 280 20.05 72.34 -20.20
N GLN A 281 18.79 72.59 -19.82
CA GLN A 281 17.67 73.10 -20.64
C GLN A 281 17.39 72.53 -22.04
N SER A 282 16.19 71.94 -22.21
CA SER A 282 15.23 72.42 -23.22
C SER A 282 13.80 72.07 -22.83
N GLU A 283 13.01 73.12 -22.61
CA GLU A 283 11.55 73.10 -22.58
C GLU A 283 10.95 72.54 -23.87
N VAL A 284 9.77 71.89 -23.76
CA VAL A 284 8.50 72.33 -24.39
C VAL A 284 7.32 71.71 -23.60
N SER A 285 6.58 72.57 -22.87
CA SER A 285 5.19 72.40 -22.42
C SER A 285 4.24 72.43 -23.64
N ASP A 286 3.03 71.87 -23.76
CA ASP A 286 1.86 71.67 -22.88
C ASP A 286 0.70 71.15 -23.82
N PRO A 287 -0.59 71.02 -23.45
CA PRO A 287 -1.26 70.25 -22.39
C PRO A 287 -2.49 69.42 -22.86
N GLY A 288 -2.95 68.49 -22.00
CA GLY A 288 -4.35 68.37 -21.58
C GLY A 288 -5.42 67.71 -22.48
N ARG A 289 -5.92 66.54 -22.07
CA ARG A 289 -7.36 66.23 -22.13
C ARG A 289 -7.78 65.20 -21.07
N GLU A 290 -8.93 65.50 -20.47
CA GLU A 290 -9.50 64.93 -19.25
C GLU A 290 -10.02 63.49 -19.34
N LEU A 291 -10.09 62.86 -18.15
CA LEU A 291 -10.81 61.66 -17.71
C LEU A 291 -12.32 61.65 -18.14
N PRO A 292 -13.01 60.48 -18.19
CA PRO A 292 -13.54 59.88 -16.95
C PRO A 292 -13.49 58.36 -16.84
N SER A 293 -13.42 57.95 -15.57
CA SER A 293 -13.70 56.63 -15.03
C SER A 293 -15.18 56.23 -15.23
N SER A 294 -15.44 54.95 -15.51
CA SER A 294 -16.65 54.26 -15.05
C SER A 294 -16.41 52.75 -14.98
N GLY A 295 -16.78 52.16 -13.84
CA GLY A 295 -16.51 50.78 -13.47
C GLY A 295 -17.51 49.76 -14.00
N GLY A 296 -17.20 48.48 -13.74
CA GLY A 296 -18.09 47.35 -13.93
C GLY A 296 -17.45 46.04 -13.44
N ALA A 297 -18.13 45.40 -12.49
CA ALA A 297 -17.74 44.16 -11.81
C ALA A 297 -17.68 42.92 -12.74
N GLY A 298 -16.85 41.92 -12.34
CA GLY A 298 -16.39 40.73 -13.09
C GLY A 298 -17.43 39.61 -13.40
N PRO A 299 -17.10 38.28 -13.39
CA PRO A 299 -15.87 37.59 -12.95
C PRO A 299 -15.32 36.45 -13.87
N SER A 300 -14.20 35.84 -13.43
CA SER A 300 -13.76 34.45 -13.65
C SER A 300 -13.08 34.04 -14.98
N SER A 301 -11.77 33.79 -14.91
CA SER A 301 -11.19 32.51 -15.35
C SER A 301 -9.76 32.37 -14.83
N ALA A 302 -9.54 31.32 -14.05
CA ALA A 302 -8.25 30.96 -13.49
C ALA A 302 -7.36 30.27 -14.53
N CYS A 303 -6.16 30.82 -14.76
CA CYS A 303 -4.95 30.07 -15.07
C CYS A 303 -3.77 30.80 -14.42
N ARG A 304 -3.21 30.21 -13.38
CA ARG A 304 -1.88 30.55 -12.86
C ARG A 304 -0.86 30.26 -13.96
N ASP A 305 -0.03 31.24 -14.29
CA ASP A 305 1.37 30.99 -14.58
C ASP A 305 2.19 32.19 -14.11
N THR A 306 2.99 31.94 -13.09
CA THR A 306 3.93 32.88 -12.48
C THR A 306 5.14 32.97 -13.41
N LEU A 307 5.06 33.83 -14.42
CA LEU A 307 6.23 34.30 -15.15
C LEU A 307 6.77 35.51 -14.39
N SER A 308 7.90 35.29 -13.72
CA SER A 308 8.78 36.34 -13.23
C SER A 308 8.95 37.38 -14.32
N THR A 309 8.50 38.59 -14.02
CA THR A 309 8.79 39.82 -14.75
C THR A 309 10.28 39.88 -15.05
N ASN A 310 10.61 39.69 -16.33
CA ASN A 310 11.89 40.06 -16.90
C ASN A 310 12.14 41.52 -16.57
N THR A 311 13.15 41.76 -15.74
CA THR A 311 13.73 43.09 -15.53
C THR A 311 14.20 43.61 -16.88
N GLU A 312 13.62 44.70 -17.35
CA GLU A 312 14.22 45.56 -18.38
C GLU A 312 15.66 45.85 -17.97
N LEU A 313 16.60 45.27 -18.70
CA LEU A 313 18.00 45.69 -18.67
C LEU A 313 18.24 46.48 -19.95
N ASP A 314 17.80 47.75 -19.94
CA ASP A 314 18.54 48.79 -20.65
C ASP A 314 19.84 48.98 -19.88
N ARG A 315 20.85 48.16 -20.19
CA ARG A 315 22.23 48.43 -19.82
C ARG A 315 22.87 49.20 -20.96
N ASP A 316 23.06 50.48 -20.70
CA ASP A 316 24.01 51.36 -21.36
C ASP A 316 25.37 50.63 -21.52
N ASP A 317 25.77 50.41 -22.76
CA ASP A 317 26.94 49.61 -23.18
C ASP A 317 28.21 50.47 -23.27
N SER A 318 28.42 51.40 -22.33
CA SER A 318 29.52 52.37 -22.40
C SER A 318 30.54 52.35 -21.26
N GLU A 319 30.55 51.32 -20.39
CA GLU A 319 31.46 51.28 -19.22
C GLU A 319 32.35 50.02 -19.10
N TYR A 320 32.67 49.33 -20.20
CA TYR A 320 33.63 48.21 -20.19
C TYR A 320 34.95 48.56 -20.89
N GLU A 321 35.74 49.44 -20.28
CA GLU A 321 37.16 49.65 -20.59
C GLU A 321 38.04 49.52 -19.31
N ASP A 322 37.58 48.80 -18.29
CA ASP A 322 38.43 48.41 -17.15
C ASP A 322 38.52 46.88 -17.11
N GLU A 323 39.60 46.35 -17.67
CA GLU A 323 39.93 44.93 -17.61
C GLU A 323 40.04 44.55 -16.13
N PRO A 324 39.17 43.64 -15.61
CA PRO A 324 39.16 43.35 -14.19
C PRO A 324 40.51 42.76 -13.78
N GLU A 325 41.27 43.51 -12.97
CA GLU A 325 42.54 43.07 -12.39
C GLU A 325 42.31 41.72 -11.67
N MET A 326 42.91 40.64 -12.17
CA MET A 326 42.89 39.32 -11.52
C MET A 326 44.10 39.17 -10.59
N TYR A 327 43.90 38.54 -9.42
CA TYR A 327 45.01 38.26 -8.51
C TYR A 327 46.01 37.25 -9.08
N PHE A 328 45.50 36.20 -9.73
CA PHE A 328 46.31 35.15 -10.36
C PHE A 328 46.62 35.54 -11.81
N THR A 329 47.91 35.68 -12.14
CA THR A 329 48.37 36.06 -13.48
C THR A 329 48.80 34.84 -14.30
N ASP A 330 49.26 33.79 -13.65
CA ASP A 330 49.66 32.52 -14.27
C ASP A 330 48.80 31.37 -13.70
N PRO A 331 48.13 30.55 -14.54
CA PRO A 331 47.37 29.38 -14.09
C PRO A 331 48.13 28.44 -13.14
N GLN A 332 49.46 28.35 -13.27
CA GLN A 332 50.28 27.52 -12.38
C GLN A 332 50.21 27.97 -10.91
N GLN A 333 50.05 29.28 -10.65
CA GLN A 333 49.93 29.82 -9.28
C GLN A 333 48.72 29.25 -8.53
N LEU A 334 47.62 29.00 -9.26
CA LEU A 334 46.41 28.42 -8.69
C LEU A 334 46.62 26.93 -8.37
N LEU A 335 47.27 26.20 -9.27
CA LEU A 335 47.58 24.78 -9.08
C LEU A 335 48.53 24.58 -7.91
N ASP A 336 49.58 25.38 -7.82
CA ASP A 336 50.54 25.36 -6.72
C ASP A 336 49.86 25.70 -5.39
N LEU A 337 48.96 26.69 -5.36
CA LEU A 337 48.16 27.02 -4.18
C LEU A 337 47.27 25.86 -3.74
N VAL A 338 46.61 25.18 -4.68
CA VAL A 338 45.77 24.00 -4.37
C VAL A 338 46.65 22.84 -3.90
N GLU A 339 47.81 22.61 -4.50
CA GLU A 339 48.77 21.60 -4.05
C GLU A 339 49.26 21.90 -2.62
N ASP A 340 49.59 23.15 -2.32
CA ASP A 340 49.94 23.61 -0.98
C ASP A 340 48.81 23.42 0.03
N LEU A 341 47.58 23.80 -0.32
CA LEU A 341 46.41 23.64 0.53
C LEU A 341 46.09 22.17 0.76
N THR A 342 46.20 21.33 -0.27
CA THR A 342 45.99 19.88 -0.15
C THR A 342 47.08 19.24 0.71
N CYS A 343 48.34 19.62 0.56
CA CYS A 343 49.44 19.17 1.42
C CYS A 343 49.25 19.61 2.89
N LYS A 344 48.85 20.87 3.13
CA LYS A 344 48.52 21.38 4.47
C LYS A 344 47.34 20.63 5.08
N ASN A 345 46.27 20.42 4.32
CA ASN A 345 45.10 19.66 4.76
C ASN A 345 45.47 18.21 5.10
N LEU A 346 46.27 17.54 4.27
CA LEU A 346 46.74 16.18 4.54
C LEU A 346 47.59 16.13 5.82
N THR A 347 48.48 17.09 6.01
CA THR A 347 49.31 17.23 7.22
C THR A 347 48.45 17.47 8.46
N LEU A 348 47.43 18.32 8.36
CA LEU A 348 46.47 18.57 9.44
C LEU A 348 45.68 17.31 9.80
N ILE A 349 45.21 16.55 8.81
CA ILE A 349 44.49 15.28 9.01
C ILE A 349 45.40 14.26 9.73
N GLN A 350 46.66 14.15 9.28
CA GLN A 350 47.63 13.26 9.93
C GLN A 350 47.93 13.70 11.37
N ASN A 351 48.10 15.00 11.61
CA ASN A 351 48.33 15.52 12.95
C ASN A 351 47.10 15.31 13.85
N SER A 352 45.89 15.56 13.35
CA SER A 352 44.66 15.29 14.10
C SER A 352 44.51 13.82 14.44
N ALA A 353 44.83 12.91 13.51
CA ALA A 353 44.78 11.47 13.76
C ALA A 353 45.80 11.05 14.85
N ARG A 354 47.04 11.56 14.78
CA ARG A 354 48.07 11.32 15.79
C ARG A 354 47.67 11.86 17.17
N VAL A 355 47.14 13.08 17.22
CA VAL A 355 46.65 13.68 18.47
C VAL A 355 45.48 12.87 19.02
N GLU A 356 44.55 12.44 18.17
CA GLU A 356 43.42 11.59 18.56
C GLU A 356 43.89 10.26 19.16
N GLU A 357 44.90 9.62 18.57
CA GLU A 357 45.51 8.40 19.11
C GLU A 357 46.17 8.64 20.49
N THR A 358 46.94 9.72 20.65
CA THR A 358 47.52 10.06 21.95
C THR A 358 46.44 10.33 23.01
N ALA A 359 45.34 11.00 22.62
CA ALA A 359 44.21 11.24 23.51
C ALA A 359 43.46 9.96 23.84
N LYS A 360 43.34 9.00 22.91
CA LYS A 360 42.80 7.65 23.17
C LYS A 360 43.67 6.91 24.19
N GLY A 361 44.99 6.94 24.01
CA GLY A 361 45.94 6.35 24.97
C GLY A 361 45.81 6.96 26.37
N LEU A 362 45.77 8.29 26.48
CA LEU A 362 45.59 8.97 27.77
C LEU A 362 44.25 8.63 28.44
N ARG A 363 43.16 8.56 27.67
CA ARG A 363 41.86 8.13 28.20
C ARG A 363 41.90 6.71 28.74
N HIS A 364 42.55 5.78 28.04
CA HIS A 364 42.72 4.41 28.51
C HIS A 364 43.50 4.38 29.83
N THR A 365 44.65 5.06 29.90
CA THR A 365 45.43 5.11 31.14
C THR A 365 44.66 5.75 32.29
N MET A 366 43.85 6.78 32.00
CA MET A 366 42.99 7.40 33.00
C MET A 366 41.94 6.41 33.52
N GLU A 367 41.27 5.70 32.61
CA GLU A 367 40.27 4.67 32.97
C GLU A 367 40.90 3.56 33.84
N GLU A 368 42.07 3.07 33.46
CA GLU A 368 42.84 2.09 34.24
C GLU A 368 43.17 2.62 35.65
N THR A 369 43.66 3.87 35.75
CA THR A 369 43.95 4.47 37.06
C THR A 369 42.69 4.69 37.89
N THR A 370 41.58 5.10 37.29
CA THR A 370 40.31 5.28 38.02
C THR A 370 39.76 3.94 38.50
N GLN A 371 39.91 2.88 37.72
CA GLN A 371 39.50 1.54 38.11
C GLN A 371 40.34 1.01 39.27
N GLU A 372 41.66 1.23 39.25
CA GLU A 372 42.53 0.84 40.36
C GLU A 372 42.16 1.61 41.64
N ILE A 373 41.97 2.93 41.54
CA ILE A 373 41.52 3.76 42.67
C ILE A 373 40.16 3.28 43.20
N GLU A 374 39.21 2.92 42.32
CA GLU A 374 37.90 2.41 42.73
C GLU A 374 38.02 1.06 43.47
N ASN A 375 38.95 0.20 43.03
CA ASN A 375 39.23 -1.06 43.72
C ASN A 375 39.85 -0.84 45.09
N GLU A 376 40.82 0.09 45.19
CA GLU A 376 41.41 0.50 46.46
C GLU A 376 40.36 1.11 47.41
N ASP A 377 39.46 1.95 46.91
CA ASP A 377 38.39 2.57 47.69
C ASP A 377 37.39 1.52 48.22
N LYS A 378 37.01 0.54 47.39
CA LYS A 378 36.20 -0.62 47.84
C LYS A 378 36.91 -1.39 48.94
N HIS A 379 38.20 -1.64 48.79
CA HIS A 379 38.99 -2.34 49.78
C HIS A 379 39.10 -1.55 51.10
N LEU A 380 39.38 -0.25 51.04
CA LEU A 380 39.42 0.62 52.22
C LEU A 380 38.04 0.71 52.90
N THR A 381 36.96 0.76 52.14
CA THR A 381 35.58 0.77 52.67
C THR A 381 35.30 -0.52 53.45
N LEU A 382 35.67 -1.68 52.90
CA LEU A 382 35.55 -2.97 53.60
C LEU A 382 36.39 -3.02 54.88
N GLN A 383 37.61 -2.47 54.85
CA GLN A 383 38.45 -2.37 56.06
C GLN A 383 37.83 -1.46 57.12
N ILE A 384 37.27 -0.32 56.72
CA ILE A 384 36.57 0.60 57.62
C ILE A 384 35.34 -0.08 58.23
N GLU A 385 34.59 -0.86 57.44
CA GLU A 385 33.44 -1.63 57.94
C GLU A 385 33.87 -2.68 58.96
N ASP A 386 34.91 -3.48 58.67
CA ASP A 386 35.47 -4.47 59.61
C ASP A 386 36.00 -3.84 60.91
N ILE A 387 36.70 -2.71 60.82
CA ILE A 387 37.16 -1.99 62.01
C ILE A 387 35.96 -1.42 62.78
N SER A 388 34.94 -0.91 62.08
CA SER A 388 33.74 -0.36 62.70
C SER A 388 32.92 -1.43 63.42
N THR A 389 32.79 -2.63 62.85
CA THR A 389 32.14 -3.78 63.51
C THR A 389 32.91 -4.18 64.77
N LYS A 390 34.25 -4.31 64.69
CA LYS A 390 35.10 -4.60 65.85
C LYS A 390 34.98 -3.55 66.96
N ILE A 391 34.96 -2.26 66.59
CA ILE A 391 34.75 -1.16 67.55
C ILE A 391 33.38 -1.27 68.20
N ASN A 392 32.33 -1.59 67.45
CA ASN A 392 30.98 -1.74 67.99
C ASN A 392 30.86 -2.94 68.92
N GLU A 393 31.50 -4.06 68.59
CA GLU A 393 31.59 -5.21 69.48
C GLU A 393 32.32 -4.89 70.78
N GLU A 394 33.48 -4.23 70.70
CA GLU A 394 34.23 -3.79 71.88
C GLU A 394 33.46 -2.76 72.71
N LYS A 395 32.77 -1.80 72.08
CA LYS A 395 31.85 -0.89 72.76
C LYS A 395 30.72 -1.66 73.46
N ALA A 396 30.17 -2.69 72.84
CA ALA A 396 29.15 -3.53 73.45
C ALA A 396 29.71 -4.34 74.64
N ARG A 397 30.92 -4.90 74.52
CA ARG A 397 31.63 -5.56 75.63
C ARG A 397 31.91 -4.58 76.77
N GLY A 398 32.40 -3.38 76.46
CA GLY A 398 32.64 -2.29 77.42
C GLY A 398 31.36 -1.84 78.12
N ASN A 399 30.24 -1.72 77.39
CA ASN A 399 28.94 -1.41 77.97
C ASN A 399 28.43 -2.53 78.90
N LYS A 400 28.59 -3.81 78.52
CA LYS A 400 28.27 -4.95 79.39
C LYS A 400 29.12 -4.95 80.66
N LEU A 401 30.43 -4.70 80.52
CA LEU A 401 31.34 -4.60 81.65
C LEU A 401 30.95 -3.43 82.56
N LYS A 402 30.61 -2.27 81.98
CA LYS A 402 30.11 -1.12 82.75
C LYS A 402 28.85 -1.49 83.53
N GLN A 403 27.88 -2.17 82.91
CA GLN A 403 26.69 -2.66 83.62
C GLN A 403 27.06 -3.63 84.75
N LEU A 404 28.03 -4.53 84.55
CA LEU A 404 28.49 -5.46 85.58
C LEU A 404 29.20 -4.74 86.73
N VAL A 405 30.02 -3.74 86.42
CA VAL A 405 30.67 -2.87 87.42
C VAL A 405 29.63 -2.07 88.18
N ASP A 406 28.65 -1.47 87.50
CA ASP A 406 27.55 -0.74 88.14
C ASP A 406 26.74 -1.67 89.06
N LEU A 407 26.45 -2.91 88.62
CA LEU A 407 25.82 -3.94 89.45
C LEU A 407 26.70 -4.29 90.66
N HIS A 408 28.01 -4.47 90.48
CA HIS A 408 28.96 -4.76 91.57
C HIS A 408 29.08 -3.60 92.55
N VAL A 409 29.03 -2.36 92.09
CA VAL A 409 29.03 -1.15 92.94
C VAL A 409 27.71 -1.03 93.70
N LEU A 410 26.59 -1.43 93.09
CA LEU A 410 25.28 -1.53 93.77
C LEU A 410 25.23 -2.68 94.77
N LEU A 411 25.91 -3.80 94.49
CA LEU A 411 26.12 -4.92 95.40
C LEU A 411 27.15 -4.52 96.45
N LYS A 412 26.70 -3.81 97.48
CA LYS A 412 27.57 -3.31 98.55
C LYS A 412 28.38 -4.47 99.15
N LYS A 413 29.65 -4.21 99.52
CA LYS A 413 30.46 -5.18 100.27
C LYS A 413 29.73 -5.67 101.52
N GLU A 414 28.92 -4.80 102.14
CA GLU A 414 28.03 -5.17 103.24
C GLU A 414 27.10 -6.36 102.91
N ASP A 415 26.55 -6.46 101.70
CA ASP A 415 25.66 -7.59 101.34
C ASP A 415 26.46 -8.89 101.14
N GLN A 416 27.69 -8.81 100.64
CA GLN A 416 28.61 -9.95 100.57
C GLN A 416 29.05 -10.39 101.96
N ASP A 417 29.40 -9.45 102.86
CA ASP A 417 29.81 -9.75 104.23
C ASP A 417 28.66 -10.38 105.02
N VAL A 418 27.42 -9.89 104.85
CA VAL A 418 26.21 -10.53 105.41
C VAL A 418 26.00 -11.95 104.86
N MET A 419 26.21 -12.17 103.56
CA MET A 419 26.14 -13.50 102.96
C MET A 419 27.24 -14.42 103.51
N TRP A 420 28.47 -13.92 103.65
CA TRP A 420 29.59 -14.66 104.23
C TRP A 420 29.31 -15.03 105.68
N ASP A 421 28.79 -14.11 106.49
CA ASP A 421 28.37 -14.39 107.86
C ASP A 421 27.28 -15.46 107.91
N ALA A 422 26.26 -15.37 107.05
CA ALA A 422 25.21 -16.37 106.94
C ALA A 422 25.76 -17.75 106.55
N LEU A 423 26.73 -17.78 105.62
CA LEU A 423 27.41 -19.00 105.20
C LEU A 423 28.26 -19.58 106.33
N VAL A 424 29.00 -18.76 107.07
CA VAL A 424 29.80 -19.18 108.24
C VAL A 424 28.89 -19.81 109.30
N VAL A 425 27.71 -19.22 109.54
CA VAL A 425 26.69 -19.79 110.42
C VAL A 425 26.19 -21.13 109.90
N LYS A 426 25.89 -21.24 108.59
CA LYS A 426 25.39 -22.48 108.00
C LYS A 426 26.44 -23.60 108.01
N VAL A 427 27.69 -23.27 107.68
CA VAL A 427 28.83 -24.19 107.77
C VAL A 427 29.00 -24.69 109.20
N ALA A 428 28.85 -23.82 110.20
CA ALA A 428 28.90 -24.22 111.60
C ALA A 428 27.75 -25.18 111.97
N GLU A 429 26.53 -24.92 111.49
CA GLU A 429 25.38 -25.81 111.69
C GLU A 429 25.60 -27.21 111.08
N VAL A 430 26.09 -27.27 109.84
CA VAL A 430 26.36 -28.53 109.14
C VAL A 430 27.51 -29.27 109.81
N HIS A 431 28.60 -28.58 110.17
CA HIS A 431 29.72 -29.19 110.89
C HIS A 431 29.26 -29.81 112.21
N ARG A 432 28.44 -29.09 112.98
CA ARG A 432 27.85 -29.60 114.23
C ARG A 432 27.01 -30.85 113.98
N SER A 433 26.27 -30.91 112.88
CA SER A 433 25.39 -32.04 112.53
C SER A 433 26.16 -33.27 112.03
N CYS A 434 27.18 -33.07 111.20
CA CYS A 434 27.87 -34.17 110.49
C CYS A 434 29.12 -34.71 111.22
N VAL A 435 29.84 -33.85 111.96
CA VAL A 435 31.13 -34.18 112.60
C VAL A 435 31.04 -34.10 114.13
N GLY A 436 30.22 -33.19 114.68
CA GLY A 436 30.00 -33.00 116.11
C GLY A 436 30.82 -31.84 116.71
N ASP A 437 30.36 -31.30 117.85
CA ASP A 437 30.80 -30.00 118.39
C ASP A 437 32.00 -30.05 119.35
N ARG A 438 32.91 -31.02 119.18
CA ARG A 438 33.99 -31.28 120.17
C ARG A 438 35.16 -30.30 120.09
N ILE A 439 35.22 -29.43 119.07
CA ILE A 439 36.31 -28.45 118.86
C ILE A 439 35.71 -27.10 118.48
N SER A 440 35.43 -26.25 119.47
CA SER A 440 34.62 -25.03 119.28
C SER A 440 35.34 -23.86 118.61
N ASN A 441 36.66 -23.93 118.36
CA ASN A 441 37.47 -22.81 117.86
C ASN A 441 37.99 -23.00 116.41
N LEU A 442 37.34 -23.83 115.61
CA LEU A 442 37.73 -24.03 114.21
C LEU A 442 37.26 -22.87 113.32
N SER A 443 38.14 -22.38 112.45
CA SER A 443 37.80 -21.44 111.38
C SER A 443 36.75 -22.05 110.43
N ALA A 444 35.94 -21.20 109.78
CA ALA A 444 34.91 -21.66 108.84
C ALA A 444 35.48 -22.58 107.75
N LEU A 445 36.65 -22.26 107.20
CA LEU A 445 37.34 -23.09 106.22
C LEU A 445 37.76 -24.45 106.81
N GLN A 446 38.21 -24.47 108.05
CA GLN A 446 38.59 -25.71 108.74
C GLN A 446 37.35 -26.58 109.05
N LYS A 447 36.22 -25.96 109.39
CA LYS A 447 34.94 -26.65 109.54
C LYS A 447 34.50 -27.30 108.22
N VAL A 448 34.63 -26.58 107.10
CA VAL A 448 34.38 -27.16 105.76
C VAL A 448 35.35 -28.30 105.48
N ALA A 449 36.65 -28.12 105.69
CA ALA A 449 37.64 -29.18 105.47
C ALA A 449 37.38 -30.44 106.31
N ASN A 450 36.85 -30.29 107.53
CA ASN A 450 36.41 -31.41 108.36
C ASN A 450 35.15 -32.09 107.82
N ILE A 451 34.17 -31.30 107.36
CA ILE A 451 32.98 -31.83 106.68
C ILE A 451 33.41 -32.60 105.43
N GLU A 452 34.32 -32.04 104.64
CA GLU A 452 34.87 -32.66 103.43
C GLU A 452 35.62 -33.93 103.78
N LYS A 453 36.51 -33.93 104.76
CA LYS A 453 37.18 -35.14 105.23
C LYS A 453 36.18 -36.21 105.67
N ARG A 454 35.13 -35.83 106.41
CA ARG A 454 34.06 -36.75 106.81
C ARG A 454 33.30 -37.26 105.60
N LEU A 455 33.01 -36.41 104.63
CA LEU A 455 32.32 -36.77 103.39
C LEU A 455 33.18 -37.72 102.55
N VAL A 456 34.47 -37.44 102.37
CA VAL A 456 35.42 -38.34 101.69
C VAL A 456 35.49 -39.68 102.42
N THR A 457 35.58 -39.68 103.75
CA THR A 457 35.55 -40.94 104.52
C THR A 457 34.25 -41.71 104.27
N LEU A 458 33.10 -41.04 104.28
CA LEU A 458 31.80 -41.67 104.01
C LEU A 458 31.67 -42.14 102.56
N LEU A 459 32.22 -41.42 101.59
CA LEU A 459 32.25 -41.81 100.18
C LEU A 459 33.16 -43.02 99.97
N GLN A 460 34.31 -43.07 100.64
CA GLN A 460 35.20 -44.21 100.61
C GLN A 460 34.57 -45.42 101.32
N ASP A 461 33.88 -45.22 102.45
CA ASP A 461 33.06 -46.24 103.08
C ASP A 461 31.96 -46.74 102.13
N LEU A 462 31.33 -45.85 101.36
CA LEU A 462 30.33 -46.18 100.33
C LEU A 462 30.91 -46.97 99.14
N GLU A 463 32.09 -46.60 98.67
CA GLU A 463 32.80 -47.29 97.57
C GLU A 463 33.27 -48.69 98.01
N ASN A 464 33.69 -48.81 99.27
CA ASN A 464 34.06 -50.08 99.90
C ASN A 464 32.85 -50.95 100.28
N VAL A 465 31.61 -50.50 100.06
CA VAL A 465 30.44 -51.37 100.28
C VAL A 465 30.45 -52.45 99.20
N ASP A 466 30.56 -53.70 99.65
CA ASP A 466 30.50 -54.87 98.77
C ASP A 466 29.30 -54.80 97.81
N LYS A 467 29.59 -54.92 96.51
CA LYS A 467 28.59 -54.94 95.42
C LYS A 467 27.51 -55.99 95.65
N GLU A 468 27.85 -57.12 96.27
CA GLU A 468 26.87 -58.14 96.67
C GLU A 468 25.88 -57.66 97.74
N SER A 469 26.38 -56.92 98.74
CA SER A 469 25.55 -56.37 99.82
C SER A 469 24.58 -55.33 99.26
N LEU A 470 25.06 -54.47 98.36
CA LEU A 470 24.22 -53.48 97.65
C LEU A 470 23.14 -54.14 96.79
N GLU A 471 23.47 -55.20 96.04
CA GLU A 471 22.48 -55.90 95.21
C GLU A 471 21.43 -56.62 96.07
N LYS A 472 21.83 -57.21 97.20
CA LYS A 472 20.91 -57.78 98.19
C LYS A 472 19.98 -56.69 98.75
N MET A 473 20.52 -55.55 99.14
CA MET A 473 19.73 -54.42 99.67
C MET A 473 18.79 -53.82 98.61
N ARG A 474 19.23 -53.67 97.35
CA ARG A 474 18.40 -53.21 96.23
C ARG A 474 17.24 -54.16 95.99
N LYS A 475 17.49 -55.47 95.92
CA LYS A 475 16.44 -56.49 95.79
C LYS A 475 15.45 -56.44 96.94
N ILE A 476 15.93 -56.28 98.18
CA ILE A 476 15.06 -56.12 99.36
C ILE A 476 14.21 -54.86 99.23
N LYS A 477 14.80 -53.69 98.99
CA LYS A 477 14.08 -52.41 98.87
C LYS A 477 13.09 -52.42 97.71
N ASP A 478 13.44 -52.98 96.56
CA ASP A 478 12.54 -53.11 95.41
C ASP A 478 11.43 -54.14 95.66
N SER A 479 11.71 -55.19 96.43
CA SER A 479 10.67 -56.14 96.87
C SER A 479 9.74 -55.52 97.90
N GLU A 480 10.26 -54.72 98.83
CA GLU A 480 9.50 -54.02 99.85
C GLU A 480 8.64 -52.92 99.23
N LYS A 481 9.18 -52.10 98.33
CA LYS A 481 8.43 -51.08 97.60
C LYS A 481 7.27 -51.70 96.84
N ARG A 482 7.51 -52.77 96.07
CA ARG A 482 6.46 -53.51 95.37
C ARG A 482 5.46 -54.16 96.33
N SER A 483 5.90 -54.58 97.52
CA SER A 483 5.01 -55.10 98.56
C SER A 483 4.12 -54.01 99.14
N ARG A 484 4.69 -52.86 99.50
CA ARG A 484 3.95 -51.69 100.03
C ARG A 484 2.95 -51.15 99.02
N GLU A 485 3.33 -51.05 97.75
CA GLU A 485 2.40 -50.62 96.68
C GLU A 485 1.22 -51.60 96.50
N ARG A 486 1.46 -52.91 96.64
CA ARG A 486 0.38 -53.92 96.59
C ARG A 486 -0.50 -53.86 97.83
N GLU A 487 0.10 -53.74 99.01
CA GLU A 487 -0.60 -53.64 100.29
C GLU A 487 -1.43 -52.35 100.35
N GLU A 488 -0.89 -51.21 99.91
CA GLU A 488 -1.58 -49.93 99.86
C GLU A 488 -2.76 -49.98 98.87
N LYS A 489 -2.58 -50.56 97.67
CA LYS A 489 -3.69 -50.78 96.73
C LYS A 489 -4.76 -51.70 97.30
N LEU A 490 -4.37 -52.75 98.04
CA LEU A 490 -5.32 -53.65 98.67
C LEU A 490 -6.08 -52.94 99.80
N ARG A 491 -5.38 -52.16 100.66
CA ARG A 491 -6.01 -51.36 101.71
C ARG A 491 -6.93 -50.29 101.14
N GLU A 492 -6.55 -49.59 100.09
CA GLU A 492 -7.43 -48.64 99.41
C GLU A 492 -8.69 -49.32 98.87
N GLN A 493 -8.57 -50.52 98.30
CA GLN A 493 -9.73 -51.28 97.82
C GLN A 493 -10.62 -51.71 98.98
N GLU A 494 -10.04 -52.21 100.07
CA GLU A 494 -10.79 -52.58 101.28
C GLU A 494 -11.44 -51.37 101.96
N GLU A 495 -10.76 -50.23 102.05
CA GLU A 495 -11.31 -49.00 102.61
C GLU A 495 -12.42 -48.46 101.72
N LYS A 496 -12.24 -48.45 100.39
CA LYS A 496 -13.33 -48.11 99.45
C LYS A 496 -14.51 -49.07 99.61
N GLN A 497 -14.28 -50.37 99.84
CA GLN A 497 -15.35 -51.34 100.10
C GLN A 497 -16.02 -51.11 101.47
N LYS A 498 -15.24 -50.92 102.54
CA LYS A 498 -15.72 -50.64 103.91
C LYS A 498 -16.46 -49.31 103.98
N GLU A 499 -15.99 -48.27 103.30
CA GLU A 499 -16.65 -46.97 103.18
C GLU A 499 -17.96 -47.11 102.40
N ARG A 500 -17.99 -47.86 101.29
CA ARG A 500 -19.23 -48.18 100.59
C ARG A 500 -20.23 -48.91 101.49
N MET A 501 -19.78 -49.92 102.24
CA MET A 501 -20.62 -50.66 103.19
C MET A 501 -21.12 -49.77 104.33
N LYS A 502 -20.25 -48.94 104.91
CA LYS A 502 -20.59 -48.00 105.99
C LYS A 502 -21.56 -46.93 105.51
N ARG A 503 -21.32 -46.34 104.33
CA ARG A 503 -22.18 -45.32 103.73
C ARG A 503 -23.53 -45.88 103.30
N ASN A 504 -23.60 -47.17 102.97
CA ASN A 504 -24.87 -47.87 102.72
C ASN A 504 -25.63 -48.13 104.03
N LEU A 505 -24.93 -48.56 105.08
CA LEU A 505 -25.50 -48.77 106.41
C LEU A 505 -26.00 -47.45 107.01
N GLU A 506 -25.20 -46.39 106.97
CA GLU A 506 -25.59 -45.04 107.41
C GLU A 506 -26.81 -44.52 106.63
N ARG A 507 -26.89 -44.75 105.31
CA ARG A 507 -28.09 -44.40 104.53
C ARG A 507 -29.33 -45.19 104.96
N SER A 508 -29.15 -46.42 105.48
CA SER A 508 -30.23 -47.30 105.92
C SER A 508 -30.68 -46.99 107.36
N THR A 509 -29.77 -46.53 108.22
CA THR A 509 -30.06 -46.16 109.62
C THR A 509 -30.38 -44.68 109.81
N ALA A 510 -30.04 -43.81 108.84
CA ALA A 510 -30.35 -42.39 108.93
C ALA A 510 -31.87 -42.17 108.89
N ASP A 511 -32.38 -41.50 109.93
CA ASP A 511 -33.78 -41.11 110.00
C ASP A 511 -34.18 -40.27 108.78
N SER A 512 -35.26 -40.67 108.12
CA SER A 512 -35.83 -39.89 107.03
C SER A 512 -36.25 -38.52 107.57
N LYS A 513 -35.50 -37.46 107.26
CA LYS A 513 -35.93 -36.08 107.53
C LYS A 513 -37.20 -35.81 106.73
N LYS A 514 -38.34 -35.66 107.43
CA LYS A 514 -39.58 -35.20 106.80
C LYS A 514 -39.41 -33.72 106.43
N VAL A 515 -39.17 -33.44 105.15
CA VAL A 515 -39.18 -32.08 104.62
C VAL A 515 -40.64 -31.65 104.53
N SER A 516 -41.04 -30.63 105.32
CA SER A 516 -42.38 -30.05 105.21
C SER A 516 -42.43 -29.08 104.03
N GLY A 517 -43.48 -29.22 103.20
CA GLY A 517 -43.75 -28.36 102.05
C GLY A 517 -43.47 -29.02 100.68
N ARG A 518 -44.27 -28.63 99.68
CA ARG A 518 -44.07 -29.07 98.28
C ARG A 518 -42.81 -28.44 97.71
N LYS A 519 -41.86 -29.29 97.31
CA LYS A 519 -40.64 -28.87 96.61
C LYS A 519 -41.00 -28.34 95.22
N LEU A 520 -40.74 -27.06 94.97
CA LEU A 520 -40.94 -26.45 93.65
C LEU A 520 -39.89 -26.95 92.67
N MET A 521 -40.33 -27.47 91.51
CA MET A 521 -39.45 -27.89 90.41
C MET A 521 -39.21 -26.73 89.43
N PRO A 522 -37.95 -26.34 89.18
CA PRO A 522 -37.60 -25.52 88.02
C PRO A 522 -37.61 -26.40 86.76
N ARG A 523 -38.15 -25.91 85.65
CA ARG A 523 -38.10 -26.58 84.34
C ARG A 523 -36.85 -26.19 83.56
N SER A 524 -36.33 -27.17 82.81
CA SER A 524 -35.02 -27.23 82.14
C SER A 524 -34.71 -26.06 81.21
N LYS A 525 -33.41 -25.69 81.15
CA LYS A 525 -32.87 -24.82 80.11
C LYS A 525 -32.31 -25.66 78.94
N PRO A 526 -32.54 -25.27 77.68
CA PRO A 526 -32.12 -26.04 76.52
C PRO A 526 -30.62 -25.88 76.22
N PHE A 527 -30.13 -26.86 75.45
CA PHE A 527 -28.74 -27.18 75.15
C PHE A 527 -28.17 -26.32 74.02
N ALA A 528 -26.94 -25.80 74.19
CA ALA A 528 -26.20 -25.10 73.13
C ALA A 528 -25.13 -26.02 72.50
N GLN A 529 -25.07 -26.03 71.17
CA GLN A 529 -24.16 -26.88 70.38
C GLN A 529 -22.85 -26.14 70.05
N LYS A 530 -21.73 -26.87 70.11
CA LYS A 530 -20.35 -26.35 70.14
C LYS A 530 -19.75 -26.09 68.75
N VAL A 531 -18.98 -25.01 68.62
CA VAL A 531 -18.08 -24.71 67.48
C VAL A 531 -16.72 -25.37 67.69
N LYS A 532 -16.09 -25.88 66.62
CA LYS A 532 -14.76 -26.50 66.61
C LYS A 532 -13.69 -25.44 66.26
N VAL A 533 -12.69 -25.26 67.12
CA VAL A 533 -11.47 -24.47 66.86
C VAL A 533 -10.31 -25.42 66.55
N ARG A 534 -9.44 -25.04 65.61
CA ARG A 534 -8.20 -25.76 65.25
C ARG A 534 -7.07 -25.23 66.14
N ASN A 535 -6.30 -26.13 66.75
CA ASN A 535 -5.16 -25.80 67.60
C ASN A 535 -3.92 -25.52 66.74
N VAL A 536 -3.20 -24.45 67.09
CA VAL A 536 -1.84 -24.16 66.66
C VAL A 536 -0.92 -24.70 67.76
N ASP A 537 -0.03 -25.63 67.43
CA ASP A 537 0.94 -26.17 68.37
C ASP A 537 2.09 -25.19 68.54
N ASN A 538 2.20 -24.64 69.75
CA ASN A 538 3.39 -23.95 70.26
C ASN A 538 4.25 -24.98 70.99
N THR A 539 5.37 -25.39 70.39
CA THR A 539 6.44 -26.11 71.11
C THR A 539 7.37 -25.09 71.79
N PRO A 540 7.53 -25.11 73.13
CA PRO A 540 8.45 -24.24 73.84
C PRO A 540 9.90 -24.70 73.64
N ALA A 541 10.76 -23.81 73.16
CA ALA A 541 12.17 -24.06 72.83
C ALA A 541 13.10 -24.24 74.06
N GLU A 542 12.56 -24.38 75.28
CA GLU A 542 13.38 -24.39 76.50
C GLU A 542 13.94 -25.78 76.85
N ASP A 543 13.34 -26.87 76.36
CA ASP A 543 13.80 -28.24 76.66
C ASP A 543 15.06 -28.67 75.87
N GLU A 544 15.39 -27.99 74.77
CA GLU A 544 16.56 -28.32 73.94
C GLU A 544 17.87 -27.70 74.48
N MET A 545 17.78 -26.62 75.27
CA MET A 545 18.96 -25.99 75.89
C MET A 545 19.44 -26.75 77.14
N HIS A 546 18.56 -27.52 77.79
CA HIS A 546 18.90 -28.34 78.97
C HIS A 546 19.59 -29.66 78.60
N SER A 547 19.32 -30.22 77.42
CA SER A 547 19.94 -31.47 76.98
C SER A 547 21.40 -31.28 76.56
N TYR A 548 21.76 -30.11 76.02
CA TYR A 548 23.13 -29.80 75.58
C TYR A 548 24.09 -29.44 76.73
N LEU A 549 23.56 -28.97 77.87
CA LEU A 549 24.39 -28.49 78.98
C LEU A 549 24.86 -29.59 79.96
N PHE A 550 24.28 -30.80 79.90
CA PHE A 550 24.50 -31.87 80.89
C PHE A 550 24.99 -33.20 80.31
N THR A 551 25.43 -33.24 79.06
CA THR A 551 26.21 -34.37 78.55
C THR A 551 27.70 -34.01 78.63
N SER A 552 28.32 -34.34 79.77
CA SER A 552 29.77 -34.39 79.87
C SER A 552 30.26 -35.70 79.25
N ASP A 553 31.07 -35.60 78.20
CA ASP A 553 31.95 -36.66 77.75
C ASP A 553 33.07 -36.83 78.80
N ASP A 554 33.12 -38.02 79.41
CA ASP A 554 34.32 -38.68 79.93
C ASP A 554 34.35 -40.11 79.35
#